data_AF-A0A1G2B3F4-F1
#
_entry.id   AF-A0A1G2B3F4-F1
#
_cell.length_a   1.000
_cell.length_b   1.000
_cell.length_c   1.000
_cell.angle_alpha   90.00
_cell.angle_beta   90.00
_cell.angle_gamma   90.00
#
_symmetry.space_group_name_H-M   'P 1'
#
loop_
_entity.id
_entity.type
_entity.pdbx_description
1 polymer ?
#
loop_
_entity_poly.entity_id
_entity_poly.type
_entity_poly.pdbx_seq_one_letter_code
_entity_poly.pdbx_strand_id
1 'polypeptide(L)'
;MLFAHGPLGALLSDRSIRMWWKGKITPRQKWILLLLGFIGGIFPDVDLLYYYLVDASTPHREFITHSFFIYVAVFVVLYFVAAVFVKKPVFKMAVMIFFIGVVSHLAVDSILAEVSWFFPFSRRLYGLSNFSALRPWLFSVNFALEFVFTGLFFLLLISFASWSLVRKRALIAVVAVGVVIASLGTFWFDGHNLVFDLNTPFLDMDGDGIANRADVDMDGDGLVNSRDFDADGNDTDNIDQLSQGPDFSNVWYDPTDGGLIEIPQRLGLPTTPFFIHHIYGGLGVPLAAEMQEDYALLAEGYEYPPSSSRFDNSVANIKTWLSHSGRLLPAEKLAHYQPGDIFFFGDGPDPDGGDGDGDGDAHAAIVRNISENGRVMMLEADRQRGVGLHTLDDIIRGEGEPVFIGRMLFPITNEDF
;
A
#
# COMPACT_ATOMS: atom_id res chain seq x y z
N MET A 1 7.12 -4.60 7.60
CA MET A 1 7.40 -6.02 7.31
C MET A 1 6.09 -6.80 7.42
N LEU A 2 6.02 -8.07 6.99
CA LEU A 2 4.77 -8.86 7.09
C LEU A 2 4.84 -9.94 8.16
N PHE A 3 5.96 -10.67 8.25
CA PHE A 3 6.08 -11.81 9.16
C PHE A 3 7.35 -11.74 10.01
N ALA A 4 8.34 -10.96 9.61
CA ALA A 4 9.67 -10.94 10.20
C ALA A 4 9.78 -10.16 11.52
N HIS A 5 8.74 -9.42 11.93
CA HIS A 5 8.74 -8.71 13.21
C HIS A 5 8.91 -9.64 14.41
N GLY A 6 8.14 -10.73 14.46
CA GLY A 6 8.28 -11.77 15.49
C GLY A 6 9.65 -12.48 15.45
N PRO A 7 10.07 -13.04 14.31
CA PRO A 7 11.41 -13.59 14.10
C PRO A 7 12.54 -12.67 14.59
N LEU A 8 12.50 -11.37 14.25
CA LEU A 8 13.48 -10.39 14.70
C LEU A 8 13.46 -10.22 16.21
N GLY A 9 12.28 -10.09 16.82
CA GLY A 9 12.13 -10.02 18.27
C GLY A 9 12.74 -11.25 18.97
N ALA A 10 12.54 -12.45 18.44
CA ALA A 10 13.15 -13.68 18.96
C ALA A 10 14.69 -13.70 18.80
N LEU A 11 15.22 -13.24 17.66
CA LEU A 11 16.66 -13.14 17.41
C LEU A 11 17.35 -12.18 18.38
N LEU A 12 16.76 -11.00 18.57
CA LEU A 12 17.26 -10.01 19.53
C LEU A 12 17.15 -10.50 20.97
N SER A 13 16.15 -11.32 21.27
CA SER A 13 16.03 -11.98 22.57
C SER A 13 17.17 -12.96 22.84
N ASP A 14 17.48 -13.84 21.89
CA ASP A 14 18.60 -14.78 22.02
C ASP A 14 19.94 -14.04 22.20
N ARG A 15 20.13 -12.94 21.46
CA ARG A 15 21.31 -12.08 21.60
C ARG A 15 21.35 -11.41 22.99
N SER A 16 20.24 -10.85 23.45
CA SER A 16 20.13 -10.15 24.74
C SER A 16 20.34 -11.08 25.93
N ILE A 17 19.78 -12.30 25.88
CA ILE A 17 20.04 -13.34 26.88
C ILE A 17 21.54 -13.62 26.96
N ARG A 18 22.21 -13.86 25.82
CA ARG A 18 23.66 -14.12 25.82
C ARG A 18 24.51 -12.97 26.36
N MET A 19 24.10 -11.73 26.12
CA MET A 19 24.85 -10.55 26.54
C MET A 19 24.64 -10.21 28.02
N TRP A 20 23.41 -10.32 28.51
CA TRP A 20 23.03 -9.73 29.79
C TRP A 20 22.68 -10.76 30.87
N TRP A 21 22.38 -12.00 30.50
CA TRP A 21 22.09 -13.05 31.48
C TRP A 21 23.38 -13.66 32.03
N LYS A 22 23.66 -13.42 33.31
CA LYS A 22 24.85 -13.97 34.00
C LYS A 22 24.61 -15.30 34.72
N GLY A 23 23.36 -15.76 34.83
CA GLY A 23 22.98 -16.97 35.56
C GLY A 23 22.90 -18.22 34.68
N LYS A 24 22.57 -19.37 35.26
CA LYS A 24 22.12 -20.54 34.48
C LYS A 24 20.69 -20.31 34.02
N ILE A 25 20.43 -20.47 32.73
CA ILE A 25 19.08 -20.44 32.16
C ILE A 25 18.68 -21.86 31.78
N THR A 26 17.49 -22.30 32.19
CA THR A 26 17.00 -23.61 31.77
C THR A 26 16.55 -23.58 30.31
N PRO A 27 16.57 -24.71 29.58
CA PRO A 27 16.07 -24.75 28.21
C PRO A 27 14.62 -24.23 28.09
N ARG A 28 13.75 -24.57 29.07
CA ARG A 28 12.37 -24.09 29.12
C ARG A 28 12.30 -22.57 29.28
N GLN A 29 13.09 -21.99 30.18
CA GLN A 29 13.15 -20.53 30.36
C GLN A 29 13.63 -19.85 29.08
N LYS A 30 14.65 -20.41 28.42
CA LYS A 30 15.14 -19.87 27.17
C LYS A 30 14.04 -19.83 26.10
N TRP A 31 13.30 -20.92 25.89
CA TRP A 31 12.20 -20.96 24.94
C TRP A 31 11.09 -19.96 25.25
N ILE A 32 10.71 -19.82 26.53
CA ILE A 32 9.71 -18.83 26.94
C ILE A 32 10.18 -17.42 26.62
N LEU A 33 11.45 -17.10 26.89
CA LEU A 33 12.00 -15.78 26.58
C LEU A 33 12.06 -15.52 25.06
N LEU A 34 12.44 -16.51 24.24
CA LEU A 34 12.40 -16.36 22.78
C LEU A 34 10.97 -16.13 22.27
N LEU A 35 9.99 -16.86 22.80
CA LEU A 35 8.58 -16.68 22.47
C LEU A 35 8.07 -15.30 22.91
N LEU A 36 8.48 -14.80 24.07
CA LEU A 36 8.11 -13.46 24.52
C LEU A 36 8.70 -12.36 23.62
N GLY A 37 9.93 -12.55 23.14
CA GLY A 37 10.51 -11.67 22.13
C GLY A 37 9.73 -11.69 20.83
N PHE A 38 9.34 -12.88 20.38
CA PHE A 38 8.51 -13.05 19.19
C PHE A 38 7.17 -12.35 19.34
N ILE A 39 6.47 -12.58 20.45
CA ILE A 39 5.17 -11.95 20.74
C ILE A 39 5.36 -10.43 20.83
N GLY A 40 6.40 -9.94 21.51
CA GLY A 40 6.70 -8.50 21.57
C GLY A 40 6.92 -7.89 20.19
N GLY A 41 7.57 -8.63 19.28
CA GLY A 41 7.77 -8.21 17.88
C GLY A 41 6.46 -8.07 17.09
N ILE A 42 5.44 -8.88 17.33
CA ILE A 42 4.16 -8.78 16.61
C ILE A 42 3.10 -7.98 17.37
N PHE A 43 3.39 -7.55 18.59
CA PHE A 43 2.39 -6.98 19.48
C PHE A 43 1.81 -5.64 19.01
N PRO A 44 2.61 -4.70 18.45
CA PRO A 44 2.07 -3.45 17.90
C PRO A 44 0.95 -3.69 16.87
N ASP A 45 1.14 -4.64 15.96
CA ASP A 45 0.19 -5.03 14.91
C ASP A 45 -1.12 -5.67 15.40
N VAL A 46 -1.33 -5.82 16.72
CA VAL A 46 -2.62 -6.33 17.23
C VAL A 46 -3.78 -5.42 16.84
N ASP A 47 -3.49 -4.15 16.57
CA ASP A 47 -4.42 -3.15 16.06
C ASP A 47 -4.91 -3.44 14.63
N LEU A 48 -4.21 -4.27 13.85
CA LEU A 48 -4.70 -4.74 12.55
C LEU A 48 -6.03 -5.49 12.70
N LEU A 49 -6.25 -6.17 13.83
CA LEU A 49 -7.55 -6.79 14.10
C LEU A 49 -8.67 -5.74 14.21
N TYR A 50 -8.38 -4.59 14.81
CA TYR A 50 -9.34 -3.48 14.88
C TYR A 50 -9.52 -2.84 13.51
N TYR A 51 -8.41 -2.57 12.81
CA TYR A 51 -8.41 -2.01 11.45
C TYR A 51 -9.29 -2.82 10.49
N TYR A 52 -9.10 -4.14 10.45
CA TYR A 52 -9.81 -5.00 9.51
C TYR A 52 -11.21 -5.42 9.97
N LEU A 53 -11.49 -5.46 11.27
CA LEU A 53 -12.78 -5.96 11.78
C LEU A 53 -13.74 -4.87 12.26
N VAL A 54 -13.27 -3.64 12.46
CA VAL A 54 -14.07 -2.57 13.09
C VAL A 54 -14.03 -1.29 12.26
N ASP A 55 -12.85 -0.75 11.98
CA ASP A 55 -12.70 0.57 11.35
C ASP A 55 -11.39 0.69 10.57
N ALA A 56 -11.51 0.78 9.24
CA ALA A 56 -10.40 0.92 8.31
C ALA A 56 -10.14 2.38 7.87
N SER A 57 -10.81 3.36 8.50
CA SER A 57 -10.67 4.79 8.13
C SER A 57 -9.30 5.36 8.52
N THR A 58 -8.72 4.89 9.63
CA THR A 58 -7.42 5.35 10.14
C THR A 58 -6.34 4.31 9.86
N PRO A 59 -5.19 4.69 9.26
CA PRO A 59 -4.06 3.78 9.09
C PRO A 59 -3.56 3.20 10.43
N HIS A 60 -3.32 1.90 10.49
CA HIS A 60 -2.96 1.25 11.77
C HIS A 60 -1.70 1.82 12.45
N ARG A 61 -0.75 2.35 11.67
CA ARG A 61 0.49 2.97 12.18
C ARG A 61 0.27 4.29 12.94
N GLU A 62 -0.91 4.88 12.80
CA GLU A 62 -1.33 6.04 13.60
C GLU A 62 -1.94 5.63 14.94
N PHE A 63 -2.29 4.36 15.13
CA PHE A 63 -2.81 3.90 16.40
C PHE A 63 -1.76 3.98 17.51
N ILE A 64 -2.29 4.07 18.73
CA ILE A 64 -1.55 4.16 19.99
C ILE A 64 -0.56 3.01 20.23
N THR A 65 -0.81 1.87 19.58
CA THR A 65 0.01 0.66 19.51
C THR A 65 1.30 0.85 18.74
N HIS A 66 1.43 1.90 17.93
CA HIS A 66 2.64 2.24 17.19
C HIS A 66 3.44 3.39 17.84
N SER A 67 3.22 3.64 19.13
CA SER A 67 3.82 4.75 19.87
C SER A 67 4.90 4.31 20.88
N PHE A 68 6.14 4.75 20.68
CA PHE A 68 7.29 4.34 21.51
C PHE A 68 7.15 4.72 22.98
N PHE A 69 6.70 5.94 23.30
CA PHE A 69 6.67 6.43 24.69
C PHE A 69 5.65 5.70 25.57
N ILE A 70 4.59 5.15 24.97
CA ILE A 70 3.60 4.37 25.68
C ILE A 70 4.21 3.06 26.17
N TYR A 71 4.98 2.40 25.31
CA TYR A 71 5.73 1.22 25.72
C TYR A 71 6.83 1.53 26.72
N VAL A 72 7.49 2.68 26.63
CA VAL A 72 8.47 3.11 27.66
C VAL A 72 7.79 3.25 29.02
N ALA A 73 6.63 3.91 29.09
CA ALA A 73 5.89 4.08 30.35
C ALA A 73 5.49 2.72 30.95
N VAL A 74 4.91 1.83 30.15
CA VAL A 74 4.53 0.47 30.57
C VAL A 74 5.76 -0.35 31.00
N PHE A 75 6.85 -0.28 30.22
CA PHE A 75 8.10 -0.97 30.50
C PHE A 75 8.70 -0.52 31.84
N VAL A 76 8.78 0.78 32.11
CA VAL A 76 9.33 1.32 33.37
C VAL A 76 8.54 0.80 34.57
N VAL A 77 7.20 0.83 34.50
CA VAL A 77 6.33 0.33 35.57
C VAL A 77 6.53 -1.17 35.78
N LEU A 78 6.45 -1.98 34.72
CA LEU A 78 6.59 -3.43 34.81
C LEU A 78 8.00 -3.85 35.26
N TYR A 79 9.03 -3.16 34.78
CA TYR A 79 10.40 -3.42 35.17
C TYR A 79 10.66 -3.04 36.63
N PHE A 80 10.12 -1.91 37.10
CA PHE A 80 10.15 -1.53 38.51
C PHE A 80 9.46 -2.58 39.39
N VAL A 81 8.26 -3.03 38.99
CA VAL A 81 7.53 -4.08 39.71
C VAL A 81 8.33 -5.39 39.76
N ALA A 82 8.91 -5.78 38.63
CA ALA A 82 9.80 -6.93 38.54
C ALA A 82 11.03 -6.78 39.46
N ALA A 83 11.56 -5.56 39.55
CA ALA A 83 12.75 -5.26 40.31
C ALA A 83 12.54 -5.25 41.83
N VAL A 84 11.45 -4.65 42.28
CA VAL A 84 11.18 -4.37 43.70
C VAL A 84 10.33 -5.45 44.35
N PHE A 85 9.25 -5.90 43.68
CA PHE A 85 8.27 -6.79 44.29
C PHE A 85 8.50 -8.26 43.92
N VAL A 86 8.71 -8.58 42.64
CA VAL A 86 8.85 -9.98 42.19
C VAL A 86 10.22 -10.57 42.54
N LYS A 87 11.29 -9.77 42.42
CA LYS A 87 12.69 -10.12 42.75
C LYS A 87 13.24 -11.37 42.03
N LYS A 88 12.57 -11.87 40.99
CA LYS A 88 13.07 -12.97 40.14
C LYS A 88 13.78 -12.40 38.91
N PRO A 89 15.07 -12.69 38.69
CA PRO A 89 15.82 -12.12 37.57
C PRO A 89 15.22 -12.50 36.21
N VAL A 90 14.64 -13.71 36.10
CA VAL A 90 13.98 -14.18 34.87
C VAL A 90 12.81 -13.28 34.49
N PHE A 91 12.06 -12.77 35.47
CA PHE A 91 10.91 -11.90 35.21
C PHE A 91 11.36 -10.51 34.73
N LYS A 92 12.43 -9.95 35.31
CA LYS A 92 13.03 -8.70 34.79
C LYS A 92 13.50 -8.87 33.34
N MET A 93 14.12 -10.02 33.04
CA MET A 93 14.57 -10.34 31.69
C MET A 93 13.38 -10.51 30.72
N ALA A 94 12.29 -11.14 31.15
CA ALA A 94 11.07 -11.28 30.37
C ALA A 94 10.48 -9.92 29.95
N VAL A 95 10.34 -8.98 30.89
CA VAL A 95 9.85 -7.62 30.62
C VAL A 95 10.77 -6.88 29.64
N MET A 96 12.09 -6.98 29.85
CA MET A 96 13.09 -6.37 28.96
C MET A 96 13.03 -6.96 27.55
N ILE A 97 12.91 -8.27 27.42
CA ILE A 97 12.86 -8.97 26.14
C ILE A 97 11.60 -8.62 25.35
N PHE A 98 10.45 -8.60 26.02
CA PHE A 98 9.19 -8.17 25.39
C PHE A 98 9.32 -6.75 24.86
N PHE A 99 9.86 -5.83 25.67
CA PHE A 99 10.08 -4.44 25.26
C PHE A 99 11.05 -4.32 24.09
N ILE A 100 12.15 -5.08 24.07
CA ILE A 100 13.05 -5.13 22.90
C ILE A 100 12.32 -5.61 21.64
N GLY A 101 11.47 -6.63 21.78
CA GLY A 101 10.62 -7.10 20.68
C GLY A 101 9.79 -5.97 20.09
N VAL A 102 9.06 -5.24 20.94
CA VAL A 102 8.24 -4.10 20.53
C VAL A 102 9.08 -3.00 19.87
N VAL A 103 10.20 -2.60 20.48
CA VAL A 103 11.07 -1.56 19.92
C VAL A 103 11.64 -2.00 18.57
N SER A 104 11.95 -3.29 18.41
CA SER A 104 12.44 -3.82 17.13
C SER A 104 11.39 -3.79 16.03
N HIS A 105 10.11 -3.98 16.39
CA HIS A 105 8.99 -3.80 15.48
C HIS A 105 8.95 -2.35 14.99
N LEU A 106 8.82 -1.38 15.91
CA LEU A 106 8.71 0.04 15.56
C LEU A 106 9.91 0.53 14.73
N ALA A 107 11.12 0.09 15.08
CA ALA A 107 12.35 0.43 14.37
C ALA A 107 12.35 -0.05 12.92
N VAL A 108 11.82 -1.25 12.66
CA VAL A 108 11.84 -1.83 11.33
C VAL A 108 10.67 -1.35 10.48
N ASP A 109 9.53 -1.05 11.09
CA ASP A 109 8.44 -0.39 10.38
C ASP A 109 8.83 1.01 9.91
N SER A 110 9.70 1.69 10.66
CA SER A 110 10.31 2.97 10.25
C SER A 110 11.25 2.87 9.04
N ILE A 111 11.54 1.67 8.51
CA ILE A 111 12.33 1.50 7.30
C ILE A 111 11.46 1.70 6.06
N LEU A 112 10.31 1.00 5.98
CA LEU A 112 9.43 1.08 4.82
C LEU A 112 8.48 2.29 4.92
N ALA A 113 7.97 2.54 6.12
CA ALA A 113 6.88 3.47 6.35
C ALA A 113 7.18 4.40 7.53
N GLU A 114 6.27 5.33 7.79
CA GLU A 114 6.40 6.28 8.88
C GLU A 114 5.63 5.78 10.11
N VAL A 115 6.19 5.99 11.31
CA VAL A 115 5.66 5.49 12.58
C VAL A 115 5.49 6.63 13.58
N SER A 116 4.45 6.58 14.40
CA SER A 116 4.09 7.58 15.42
C SER A 116 4.96 7.53 16.70
N TRP A 117 6.29 7.59 16.55
CA TRP A 117 7.26 7.45 17.66
C TRP A 117 6.95 8.30 18.89
N PHE A 118 6.53 9.55 18.70
CA PHE A 118 6.44 10.57 19.75
C PHE A 118 5.03 10.77 20.32
N PHE A 119 4.04 10.01 19.88
CA PHE A 119 2.70 10.10 20.47
C PHE A 119 2.74 9.73 21.98
N PRO A 120 2.03 10.46 22.88
CA PRO A 120 1.04 11.51 22.63
C PRO A 120 1.59 12.95 22.56
N PHE A 121 2.91 13.14 22.58
CA PHE A 121 3.52 14.49 22.56
C PHE A 121 3.52 15.12 21.16
N SER A 122 3.51 14.29 20.10
CA SER A 122 3.40 14.72 18.70
C SER A 122 2.68 13.65 17.89
N ARG A 123 1.87 14.07 16.92
CA ARG A 123 1.23 13.19 15.93
C ARG A 123 2.07 12.99 14.67
N ARG A 124 3.21 13.67 14.56
CA ARG A 124 4.10 13.54 13.39
C ARG A 124 4.61 12.11 13.27
N LEU A 125 4.58 11.59 12.04
CA LEU A 125 5.13 10.28 11.70
C LEU A 125 6.60 10.42 11.29
N TYR A 126 7.38 9.38 11.58
CA TYR A 126 8.82 9.35 11.30
C TYR A 126 9.23 8.00 10.68
N GLY A 127 9.96 8.04 9.58
CA GLY A 127 10.49 6.88 8.87
C GLY A 127 11.55 7.26 7.83
N LEU A 128 12.18 6.26 7.21
CA LEU A 128 13.10 6.48 6.09
C LEU A 128 12.35 6.90 4.82
N SER A 129 11.05 6.60 4.73
CA SER A 129 10.20 7.04 3.63
C SER A 129 9.97 8.55 3.61
N ASN A 130 10.28 9.29 4.68
CA ASN A 130 10.35 10.76 4.63
C ASN A 130 11.49 11.28 3.73
N PHE A 131 12.45 10.44 3.33
CA PHE A 131 13.55 10.82 2.44
C PHE A 131 13.28 10.34 1.01
N SER A 132 12.93 11.27 0.10
CA SER A 132 12.59 10.98 -1.30
C SER A 132 13.64 10.14 -2.03
N ALA A 133 14.92 10.40 -1.79
CA ALA A 133 16.03 9.66 -2.39
C ALA A 133 16.06 8.15 -2.03
N LEU A 134 15.44 7.76 -0.91
CA LEU A 134 15.38 6.37 -0.47
C LEU A 134 14.13 5.65 -0.96
N ARG A 135 13.00 6.37 -1.17
CA ARG A 135 11.68 5.81 -1.50
C ARG A 135 11.72 4.69 -2.56
N PRO A 136 12.43 4.83 -3.69
CA PRO A 136 12.42 3.80 -4.75
C PRO A 136 12.97 2.44 -4.31
N TRP A 137 13.76 2.40 -3.23
CA TRP A 137 14.43 1.17 -2.78
C TRP A 137 13.77 0.56 -1.54
N LEU A 138 12.92 1.31 -0.84
CA LEU A 138 12.42 0.91 0.48
C LEU A 138 11.57 -0.36 0.42
N PHE A 139 10.76 -0.52 -0.63
CA PHE A 139 9.97 -1.74 -0.85
C PHE A 139 10.88 -2.97 -0.93
N SER A 140 11.84 -2.94 -1.87
CA SER A 140 12.82 -4.01 -2.05
C SER A 140 13.63 -4.30 -0.80
N VAL A 141 14.13 -3.25 -0.13
CA VAL A 141 14.93 -3.39 1.09
C VAL A 141 14.10 -4.00 2.21
N ASN A 142 12.85 -3.57 2.41
CA ASN A 142 11.98 -4.11 3.44
C ASN A 142 11.71 -5.60 3.23
N PHE A 143 11.37 -6.02 2.01
CA PHE A 143 11.15 -7.44 1.69
C PHE A 143 12.44 -8.26 1.71
N ALA A 144 13.58 -7.71 1.30
CA ALA A 144 14.86 -8.40 1.44
C ALA A 144 15.19 -8.65 2.93
N LEU A 145 14.99 -7.64 3.79
CA LEU A 145 15.18 -7.77 5.23
C LEU A 145 14.19 -8.77 5.87
N GLU A 146 12.95 -8.83 5.37
CA GLU A 146 11.93 -9.82 5.78
C GLU A 146 12.48 -11.26 5.64
N PHE A 147 13.03 -11.58 4.46
CA PHE A 147 13.62 -12.89 4.21
C PHE A 147 14.89 -13.13 5.03
N VAL A 148 15.73 -12.11 5.19
CA VAL A 148 16.96 -12.23 6.00
C VAL A 148 16.64 -12.52 7.46
N PHE A 149 15.76 -11.77 8.10
CA PHE A 149 15.42 -11.98 9.51
C PHE A 149 14.68 -13.30 9.74
N THR A 150 13.75 -13.65 8.84
CA THR A 150 13.07 -14.95 8.89
C THR A 150 14.04 -16.11 8.69
N GLY A 151 14.96 -15.99 7.73
CA GLY A 151 16.02 -16.98 7.49
C GLY A 151 16.94 -17.15 8.69
N LEU A 152 17.43 -16.05 9.28
CA LEU A 152 18.25 -16.06 10.49
C LEU A 152 17.52 -16.73 11.67
N PHE A 153 16.21 -16.49 11.80
CA PHE A 153 15.39 -17.14 12.81
C PHE A 153 15.28 -18.65 12.57
N PHE A 154 15.10 -19.11 11.33
CA PHE A 154 15.15 -20.54 11.02
C PHE A 154 16.52 -21.16 11.34
N LEU A 155 17.61 -20.45 11.04
CA LEU A 155 18.96 -20.90 11.42
C LEU A 155 19.11 -21.02 12.95
N LEU A 156 18.53 -20.08 13.71
CA LEU A 156 18.46 -20.17 15.17
C LEU A 156 17.69 -21.42 15.62
N LEU A 157 16.54 -21.73 15.03
CA LEU A 157 15.77 -22.94 15.35
C LEU A 157 16.54 -24.22 15.02
N ILE A 158 17.20 -24.28 13.86
CA ILE A 158 18.04 -25.42 13.44
C ILE A 158 19.19 -25.62 14.43
N SER A 159 19.74 -24.53 15.00
CA SER A 159 20.82 -24.62 15.99
C SER A 159 20.39 -25.42 17.23
N PHE A 160 19.13 -25.31 17.65
CA PHE A 160 18.55 -26.02 18.80
C PHE A 160 18.13 -27.45 18.50
N ALA A 161 17.93 -27.82 17.23
CA ALA A 161 17.50 -29.16 16.87
C ALA A 161 18.57 -30.21 17.23
N SER A 162 18.16 -31.37 17.75
CA SER A 162 19.06 -32.48 18.06
C SER A 162 19.30 -33.41 16.84
N TRP A 163 19.39 -32.83 15.65
CA TRP A 163 19.57 -33.56 14.38
C TRP A 163 21.04 -33.80 14.04
N SER A 164 21.30 -34.79 13.18
CA SER A 164 22.64 -35.08 12.67
C SER A 164 23.25 -33.86 11.96
N LEU A 165 24.58 -33.74 12.03
CA LEU A 165 25.30 -32.61 11.43
C LEU A 165 25.04 -32.51 9.91
N VAL A 166 24.93 -33.65 9.23
CA VAL A 166 24.61 -33.70 7.79
C VAL A 166 23.24 -33.07 7.51
N ARG A 167 22.20 -33.45 8.29
CA ARG A 167 20.86 -32.88 8.15
C ARG A 167 20.83 -31.39 8.46
N LYS A 168 21.55 -30.95 9.50
CA LYS A 168 21.69 -29.52 9.81
C LYS A 168 22.32 -28.74 8.67
N ARG A 169 23.44 -29.23 8.12
CA ARG A 169 24.14 -28.59 6.99
C ARG A 169 23.24 -28.50 5.75
N ALA A 170 22.51 -29.56 5.44
CA ALA A 170 21.55 -29.55 4.33
C ALA A 170 20.46 -28.49 4.52
N LEU A 171 19.84 -28.41 5.71
CA LEU A 171 18.82 -27.40 5.99
C LEU A 171 19.38 -25.97 6.02
N ILE A 172 20.57 -25.77 6.56
CA ILE A 172 21.24 -24.46 6.52
C ILE A 172 21.47 -24.02 5.06
N ALA A 173 21.91 -24.93 4.19
CA ALA A 173 22.08 -24.64 2.78
C ALA A 173 20.75 -24.29 2.10
N VAL A 174 19.68 -25.05 2.38
CA VAL A 174 18.34 -24.75 1.86
C VAL A 174 17.85 -23.37 2.31
N VAL A 175 17.98 -23.04 3.59
CA VAL A 175 17.60 -21.72 4.12
C VAL A 175 18.44 -20.62 3.48
N ALA A 176 19.76 -20.79 3.38
CA ALA A 176 20.63 -19.79 2.79
C ALA A 176 20.31 -19.53 1.31
N VAL A 177 20.12 -20.60 0.52
CA VAL A 177 19.72 -20.49 -0.89
C VAL A 177 18.33 -19.88 -1.02
N GLY A 178 17.38 -20.28 -0.17
CA GLY A 178 16.03 -19.73 -0.15
C GLY A 178 16.01 -18.23 0.13
N VAL A 179 16.78 -17.76 1.11
CA VAL A 179 16.91 -16.31 1.39
C VAL A 179 17.48 -15.57 0.18
N VAL A 180 18.54 -16.09 -0.45
CA VAL A 180 19.15 -15.45 -1.63
C VAL A 180 18.15 -15.38 -2.78
N ILE A 181 17.48 -16.49 -3.11
CA ILE A 181 16.49 -16.52 -4.19
C ILE A 181 15.33 -15.57 -3.90
N ALA A 182 14.81 -15.57 -2.67
CA ALA A 182 13.69 -14.72 -2.29
C ALA A 182 14.08 -13.22 -2.32
N SER A 183 15.24 -12.84 -1.78
CA SER A 183 15.73 -11.46 -1.85
C SER A 183 15.94 -11.02 -3.31
N LEU A 184 16.59 -11.84 -4.14
CA LEU A 184 16.78 -11.51 -5.56
C LEU A 184 15.43 -11.43 -6.31
N GLY A 185 14.49 -12.32 -5.97
CA GLY A 185 13.13 -12.31 -6.51
C GLY A 185 12.40 -11.02 -6.18
N THR A 186 12.56 -10.47 -4.97
CA THR A 186 12.02 -9.15 -4.61
C THR A 186 12.60 -8.05 -5.49
N PHE A 187 13.92 -7.96 -5.64
CA PHE A 187 14.53 -6.92 -6.49
C PHE A 187 14.12 -7.05 -7.95
N TRP A 188 13.91 -8.28 -8.43
CA TRP A 188 13.41 -8.50 -9.79
C TRP A 188 11.93 -8.08 -9.90
N PHE A 189 11.10 -8.43 -8.92
CA PHE A 189 9.69 -8.06 -8.86
C PHE A 189 9.48 -6.55 -8.76
N ASP A 190 10.33 -5.83 -8.02
CA ASP A 190 10.30 -4.38 -7.86
C ASP A 190 10.60 -3.61 -9.16
N GLY A 191 11.14 -4.31 -10.18
CA GLY A 191 11.24 -3.76 -11.54
C GLY A 191 9.96 -3.90 -12.37
N HIS A 192 8.94 -4.60 -11.85
CA HIS A 192 7.71 -4.95 -12.57
C HIS A 192 6.44 -4.63 -11.77
N ASN A 193 6.57 -4.10 -10.56
CA ASN A 193 5.43 -3.57 -9.83
C ASN A 193 5.23 -2.09 -10.20
N LEU A 194 4.00 -1.65 -10.03
CA LEU A 194 3.64 -0.25 -10.08
C LEU A 194 4.08 0.39 -8.77
N VAL A 195 5.17 1.16 -8.82
CA VAL A 195 5.72 1.86 -7.65
C VAL A 195 4.92 3.13 -7.42
N PHE A 196 4.09 3.14 -6.40
CA PHE A 196 3.44 4.36 -5.92
C PHE A 196 4.24 5.02 -4.83
N ASP A 197 4.08 6.33 -4.73
CA ASP A 197 4.42 7.04 -3.51
C ASP A 197 3.40 6.68 -2.43
N LEU A 198 3.66 5.57 -1.73
CA LEU A 198 2.79 5.05 -0.67
C LEU A 198 2.57 6.05 0.48
N ASN A 199 3.35 7.13 0.54
CA ASN A 199 3.19 8.14 1.57
C ASN A 199 2.27 9.27 1.12
N THR A 200 2.32 9.70 -0.14
CA THR A 200 1.59 10.89 -0.62
C THR A 200 0.10 10.88 -0.24
N PRO A 201 -0.66 9.78 -0.41
CA PRO A 201 -2.07 9.75 -0.01
C PRO A 201 -2.31 9.93 1.50
N PHE A 202 -1.30 9.72 2.35
CA PHE A 202 -1.40 9.85 3.80
C PHE A 202 -0.65 11.07 4.35
N LEU A 203 -0.06 11.89 3.47
CA LEU A 203 0.44 13.20 3.86
C LEU A 203 -0.74 14.16 4.06
N ASP A 204 -0.45 15.30 4.64
CA ASP A 204 -1.33 16.45 4.86
C ASP A 204 -0.57 17.63 4.25
N MET A 205 -0.81 17.86 2.97
CA MET A 205 0.05 18.69 2.11
C MET A 205 -0.14 20.18 2.39
N ASP A 206 -1.37 20.63 2.60
CA ASP A 206 -1.72 22.01 2.93
C ASP A 206 -1.63 22.31 4.45
N GLY A 207 -1.65 21.27 5.29
CA GLY A 207 -1.50 21.36 6.73
C GLY A 207 -2.81 21.65 7.48
N ASP A 208 -3.97 21.39 6.89
CA ASP A 208 -5.28 21.61 7.51
C ASP A 208 -5.68 20.49 8.50
N GLY A 209 -4.95 19.37 8.49
CA GLY A 209 -5.18 18.20 9.34
C GLY A 209 -6.00 17.08 8.71
N ILE A 210 -6.34 17.19 7.42
CA ILE A 210 -6.94 16.15 6.58
C ILE A 210 -5.82 15.48 5.77
N ALA A 211 -5.88 14.17 5.62
CA ALA A 211 -4.91 13.45 4.80
C ALA A 211 -5.30 13.57 3.32
N ASN A 212 -4.33 13.76 2.42
CA ASN A 212 -4.52 13.96 0.98
C ASN A 212 -5.56 13.01 0.34
N ARG A 213 -5.59 11.72 0.71
CA ARG A 213 -6.59 10.75 0.18
C ARG A 213 -8.05 11.07 0.50
N ALA A 214 -8.28 11.83 1.56
CA ALA A 214 -9.57 12.22 2.10
C ALA A 214 -9.81 13.73 1.95
N ASP A 215 -8.88 14.42 1.30
CA ASP A 215 -8.93 15.85 1.06
C ASP A 215 -9.48 16.14 -0.34
N VAL A 216 -10.36 17.13 -0.42
CA VAL A 216 -10.94 17.60 -1.69
C VAL A 216 -10.16 18.77 -2.29
N ASP A 217 -9.24 19.38 -1.53
CA ASP A 217 -8.41 20.54 -1.89
C ASP A 217 -7.00 20.30 -1.34
N MET A 218 -6.25 19.40 -1.99
CA MET A 218 -5.04 18.78 -1.45
C MET A 218 -3.91 19.79 -1.19
N ASP A 219 -3.79 20.83 -2.02
CA ASP A 219 -2.75 21.84 -1.91
C ASP A 219 -3.23 23.14 -1.21
N GLY A 220 -4.53 23.24 -0.94
CA GLY A 220 -5.16 24.30 -0.16
C GLY A 220 -5.30 25.62 -0.92
N ASP A 221 -5.33 25.58 -2.26
CA ASP A 221 -5.46 26.77 -3.11
C ASP A 221 -6.91 27.28 -3.24
N GLY A 222 -7.88 26.48 -2.78
CA GLY A 222 -9.31 26.78 -2.80
C GLY A 222 -10.06 26.21 -4.02
N LEU A 223 -9.40 25.41 -4.87
CA LEU A 223 -10.01 24.65 -5.94
C LEU A 223 -10.14 23.18 -5.53
N VAL A 224 -11.20 22.55 -6.03
CA VAL A 224 -11.36 21.10 -5.83
C VAL A 224 -10.35 20.39 -6.74
N ASN A 225 -9.68 19.34 -6.23
CA ASN A 225 -8.63 18.60 -6.94
C ASN A 225 -8.97 18.29 -8.40
N SER A 226 -10.16 17.73 -8.69
CA SER A 226 -10.57 17.41 -10.07
C SER A 226 -10.89 18.61 -10.97
N ARG A 227 -10.87 19.82 -10.42
CA ARG A 227 -11.07 21.11 -11.11
C ARG A 227 -9.83 22.00 -11.07
N ASP A 228 -8.76 21.51 -10.48
CA ASP A 228 -7.49 22.18 -10.40
C ASP A 228 -6.55 21.69 -11.52
N PHE A 229 -5.82 22.63 -12.09
CA PHE A 229 -4.80 22.34 -13.08
C PHE A 229 -3.49 21.87 -12.43
N ASP A 230 -3.23 22.15 -11.14
CA ASP A 230 -2.01 21.76 -10.40
C ASP A 230 -2.37 21.25 -9.00
N ALA A 231 -3.18 20.19 -8.94
CA ALA A 231 -3.83 19.70 -7.71
C ALA A 231 -2.87 19.21 -6.60
N ASP A 232 -1.58 19.04 -6.89
CA ASP A 232 -0.56 18.71 -5.89
C ASP A 232 0.42 19.87 -5.62
N GLY A 233 0.13 21.07 -6.15
CA GLY A 233 0.87 22.30 -5.92
C GLY A 233 2.35 22.23 -6.32
N ASN A 234 2.68 21.44 -7.34
CA ASN A 234 4.07 21.14 -7.72
C ASN A 234 4.63 22.07 -8.82
N ASP A 235 3.87 23.10 -9.21
CA ASP A 235 4.13 24.03 -10.31
C ASP A 235 4.10 23.34 -11.70
N THR A 236 3.46 22.18 -11.85
CA THR A 236 3.31 21.45 -13.12
C THR A 236 1.85 21.10 -13.35
N ASP A 237 1.33 21.50 -14.50
CA ASP A 237 -0.03 21.17 -14.90
C ASP A 237 -0.27 19.64 -14.95
N ASN A 238 -1.40 19.18 -14.42
CA ASN A 238 -1.81 17.78 -14.33
C ASN A 238 -1.83 17.07 -15.70
N ILE A 239 -2.22 17.76 -16.78
CA ILE A 239 -2.17 17.23 -18.15
C ILE A 239 -0.74 17.11 -18.64
N ASP A 240 0.13 18.08 -18.33
CA ASP A 240 1.54 18.03 -18.67
C ASP A 240 2.26 16.91 -17.89
N GLN A 241 1.99 16.78 -16.60
CA GLN A 241 2.49 15.73 -15.74
C GLN A 241 2.01 14.36 -16.22
N LEU A 242 0.72 14.23 -16.55
CA LEU A 242 0.18 13.02 -17.17
C LEU A 242 0.90 12.75 -18.47
N SER A 243 1.11 13.72 -19.35
CA SER A 243 1.75 13.51 -20.66
C SER A 243 3.22 13.07 -20.53
N GLN A 244 3.93 13.60 -19.53
CA GLN A 244 5.37 13.38 -19.28
C GLN A 244 5.69 12.27 -18.26
N GLY A 245 4.67 11.70 -17.59
CA GLY A 245 4.82 10.67 -16.56
C GLY A 245 5.58 9.39 -16.97
N PRO A 246 5.70 8.41 -16.07
CA PRO A 246 6.53 7.23 -16.30
C PRO A 246 5.99 6.31 -17.41
N ASP A 247 6.89 5.49 -17.97
CA ASP A 247 6.54 4.35 -18.83
C ASP A 247 6.19 3.15 -17.96
N PHE A 248 5.03 2.55 -18.23
CA PHE A 248 4.52 1.39 -17.50
C PHE A 248 4.76 0.06 -18.22
N SER A 249 5.49 0.04 -19.34
CA SER A 249 5.71 -1.15 -20.17
C SER A 249 6.33 -2.36 -19.46
N ASN A 250 7.02 -2.15 -18.34
CA ASN A 250 7.59 -3.24 -17.52
C ASN A 250 6.67 -3.66 -16.37
N VAL A 251 5.55 -2.96 -16.14
CA VAL A 251 4.60 -3.28 -15.07
C VAL A 251 3.78 -4.51 -15.45
N TRP A 252 3.61 -5.43 -14.53
CA TRP A 252 2.78 -6.62 -14.74
C TRP A 252 1.34 -6.41 -14.31
N TYR A 253 0.42 -6.90 -15.13
CA TYR A 253 -1.00 -6.97 -14.80
C TYR A 253 -1.26 -7.98 -13.66
N ASP A 254 -2.29 -7.73 -12.85
CA ASP A 254 -2.78 -8.70 -11.86
C ASP A 254 -3.33 -9.96 -12.54
N PRO A 255 -2.66 -11.13 -12.44
CA PRO A 255 -3.14 -12.34 -13.12
C PRO A 255 -4.45 -12.91 -12.54
N THR A 256 -4.88 -12.40 -11.38
CA THR A 256 -6.11 -12.80 -10.70
C THR A 256 -7.25 -11.82 -10.87
N ASP A 257 -7.00 -10.70 -11.56
CA ASP A 257 -8.01 -9.70 -11.88
C ASP A 257 -8.73 -9.14 -10.64
N GLY A 258 -7.99 -8.80 -9.58
CA GLY A 258 -8.59 -8.36 -8.32
C GLY A 258 -9.13 -9.50 -7.44
N GLY A 259 -8.93 -10.76 -7.86
CA GLY A 259 -9.13 -11.94 -7.04
C GLY A 259 -8.17 -12.06 -5.85
N LEU A 260 -8.23 -13.19 -5.14
CA LEU A 260 -7.37 -13.48 -3.97
C LEU A 260 -7.36 -12.38 -2.89
N ILE A 261 -8.49 -11.69 -2.66
CA ILE A 261 -8.57 -10.59 -1.68
C ILE A 261 -7.58 -9.46 -2.04
N GLU A 262 -7.41 -9.20 -3.35
CA GLU A 262 -6.65 -8.06 -3.89
C GLU A 262 -5.16 -8.08 -3.49
N ILE A 263 -4.61 -9.25 -3.14
CA ILE A 263 -3.21 -9.39 -2.75
C ILE A 263 -2.25 -8.91 -3.87
N PRO A 264 -2.45 -9.28 -5.15
CA PRO A 264 -1.56 -8.82 -6.22
C PRO A 264 -1.60 -7.29 -6.41
N GLN A 265 -2.79 -6.68 -6.39
CA GLN A 265 -2.96 -5.22 -6.41
C GLN A 265 -2.20 -4.53 -5.28
N ARG A 266 -2.27 -5.07 -4.05
CA ARG A 266 -1.52 -4.56 -2.89
C ARG A 266 0.00 -4.71 -3.03
N LEU A 267 0.47 -5.55 -3.95
CA LEU A 267 1.88 -5.69 -4.31
C LEU A 267 2.27 -4.83 -5.51
N GLY A 268 1.35 -4.03 -6.06
CA GLY A 268 1.56 -3.15 -7.20
C GLY A 268 1.32 -3.81 -8.55
N LEU A 269 0.55 -4.91 -8.61
CA LEU A 269 0.09 -5.47 -9.89
C LEU A 269 -1.31 -4.91 -10.19
N PRO A 270 -1.45 -3.92 -11.08
CA PRO A 270 -2.74 -3.26 -11.30
C PRO A 270 -3.72 -4.15 -12.05
N THR A 271 -5.01 -3.93 -11.76
CA THR A 271 -6.13 -4.18 -12.69
C THR A 271 -6.55 -2.87 -13.35
N THR A 272 -7.47 -2.91 -14.30
CA THR A 272 -8.06 -1.72 -14.95
C THR A 272 -8.49 -0.62 -13.97
N PRO A 273 -9.44 -0.86 -13.03
CA PRO A 273 -9.90 0.20 -12.12
C PRO A 273 -8.82 0.66 -11.15
N PHE A 274 -7.99 -0.26 -10.66
CA PHE A 274 -6.88 0.07 -9.78
C PHE A 274 -5.87 0.97 -10.48
N PHE A 275 -5.58 0.71 -11.76
CA PHE A 275 -4.68 1.54 -12.55
C PHE A 275 -5.21 2.97 -12.67
N ILE A 276 -6.50 3.14 -12.98
CA ILE A 276 -7.14 4.45 -13.09
C ILE A 276 -7.03 5.24 -11.78
N HIS A 277 -7.47 4.64 -10.67
CA HIS A 277 -7.41 5.26 -9.35
C HIS A 277 -6.03 5.83 -9.05
N HIS A 278 -4.99 5.07 -9.34
CA HIS A 278 -3.64 5.47 -9.00
C HIS A 278 -2.99 6.43 -9.98
N ILE A 279 -3.35 6.40 -11.28
CA ILE A 279 -2.89 7.43 -12.22
C ILE A 279 -3.39 8.79 -11.75
N TYR A 280 -4.68 8.94 -11.45
CA TYR A 280 -5.23 10.22 -10.97
C TYR A 280 -4.71 10.60 -9.58
N GLY A 281 -4.59 9.65 -8.65
CA GLY A 281 -3.99 9.91 -7.34
C GLY A 281 -2.53 10.38 -7.42
N GLY A 282 -1.78 9.92 -8.45
CA GLY A 282 -0.42 10.39 -8.72
C GLY A 282 -0.34 11.79 -9.36
N LEU A 283 -1.46 12.31 -9.88
CA LEU A 283 -1.61 13.66 -10.42
C LEU A 283 -2.24 14.63 -9.39
N GLY A 284 -2.26 14.28 -8.10
CA GLY A 284 -2.93 15.11 -7.10
C GLY A 284 -4.45 15.05 -7.13
N VAL A 285 -5.07 14.14 -7.91
CA VAL A 285 -6.54 14.01 -8.03
C VAL A 285 -7.04 12.70 -7.40
N PRO A 286 -7.00 12.56 -6.06
CA PRO A 286 -7.50 11.38 -5.36
C PRO A 286 -9.03 11.32 -5.52
N LEU A 287 -9.52 10.21 -6.06
CA LEU A 287 -10.95 10.08 -6.39
C LEU A 287 -11.84 9.92 -5.15
N ALA A 288 -11.30 9.33 -4.07
CA ALA A 288 -12.08 8.87 -2.93
C ALA A 288 -12.87 9.97 -2.24
N ALA A 289 -12.24 11.12 -1.94
CA ALA A 289 -12.84 12.21 -1.19
C ALA A 289 -14.05 12.80 -1.94
N GLU A 290 -13.85 13.20 -3.19
CA GLU A 290 -14.92 13.76 -4.02
C GLU A 290 -16.04 12.76 -4.31
N MET A 291 -15.71 11.49 -4.53
CA MET A 291 -16.72 10.43 -4.71
C MET A 291 -17.53 10.20 -3.42
N GLN A 292 -16.91 10.31 -2.24
CA GLN A 292 -17.60 10.18 -0.96
C GLN A 292 -18.56 11.35 -0.71
N GLU A 293 -18.17 12.57 -1.06
CA GLU A 293 -19.05 13.74 -0.99
C GLU A 293 -20.25 13.58 -1.93
N ASP A 294 -20.01 13.15 -3.17
CA ASP A 294 -21.09 12.88 -4.14
C ASP A 294 -22.01 11.76 -3.64
N TYR A 295 -21.47 10.64 -3.16
CA TYR A 295 -22.25 9.54 -2.59
C TYR A 295 -23.13 9.98 -1.41
N ALA A 296 -22.62 10.87 -0.56
CA ALA A 296 -23.37 11.41 0.58
C ALA A 296 -24.56 12.27 0.13
N LEU A 297 -24.48 12.91 -1.05
CA LEU A 297 -25.55 13.69 -1.65
C LEU A 297 -26.51 12.82 -2.48
N LEU A 298 -25.98 11.88 -3.26
CA LEU A 298 -26.71 11.03 -4.19
C LEU A 298 -26.05 9.64 -4.31
N ALA A 299 -26.49 8.70 -3.47
CA ALA A 299 -26.00 7.32 -3.48
C ALA A 299 -26.55 6.46 -4.65
N GLU A 300 -27.53 6.96 -5.42
CA GLU A 300 -28.13 6.20 -6.52
C GLU A 300 -27.10 5.89 -7.61
N GLY A 301 -27.10 4.67 -8.14
CA GLY A 301 -26.16 4.25 -9.21
C GLY A 301 -24.79 3.80 -8.73
N TYR A 302 -24.40 4.04 -7.48
CA TYR A 302 -23.18 3.47 -6.91
C TYR A 302 -23.39 1.99 -6.58
N GLU A 303 -22.48 1.13 -7.01
CA GLU A 303 -22.49 -0.31 -6.73
C GLU A 303 -21.91 -0.61 -5.35
N TYR A 304 -20.79 0.03 -5.02
CA TYR A 304 -20.12 -0.13 -3.73
C TYR A 304 -20.30 1.11 -2.84
N PRO A 305 -20.47 0.95 -1.52
CA PRO A 305 -20.49 2.06 -0.56
C PRO A 305 -19.07 2.46 -0.13
N PRO A 306 -18.87 3.65 0.49
CA PRO A 306 -17.57 4.12 0.99
C PRO A 306 -16.81 3.18 1.94
N SER A 307 -17.51 2.24 2.59
CA SER A 307 -16.89 1.23 3.45
C SER A 307 -16.21 0.08 2.68
N SER A 308 -16.41 -0.01 1.37
CA SER A 308 -15.81 -1.03 0.50
C SER A 308 -14.45 -0.59 -0.02
N SER A 309 -13.47 -1.50 -0.11
CA SER A 309 -12.20 -1.22 -0.79
C SER A 309 -12.35 -0.97 -2.29
N ARG A 310 -13.51 -1.34 -2.86
CA ARG A 310 -13.86 -1.14 -4.27
C ARG A 310 -14.57 0.18 -4.55
N PHE A 311 -14.79 1.01 -3.53
CA PHE A 311 -15.59 2.23 -3.67
C PHE A 311 -15.05 3.18 -4.74
N ASP A 312 -13.76 3.48 -4.66
CA ASP A 312 -12.97 4.37 -5.51
C ASP A 312 -12.08 3.60 -6.50
N ASN A 313 -12.26 2.28 -6.54
CA ASN A 313 -11.51 1.31 -7.34
C ASN A 313 -12.47 0.38 -8.12
N SER A 314 -13.59 0.92 -8.60
CA SER A 314 -14.56 0.24 -9.47
C SER A 314 -14.89 1.13 -10.66
N VAL A 315 -14.89 0.55 -11.86
CA VAL A 315 -15.24 1.28 -13.08
C VAL A 315 -16.69 1.78 -13.00
N ALA A 316 -17.61 0.97 -12.48
CA ALA A 316 -19.01 1.35 -12.30
C ALA A 316 -19.16 2.59 -11.39
N ASN A 317 -18.52 2.60 -10.22
CA ASN A 317 -18.60 3.74 -9.30
C ASN A 317 -17.97 5.01 -9.89
N ILE A 318 -16.86 4.90 -10.60
CA ILE A 318 -16.23 6.04 -11.29
C ILE A 318 -17.16 6.60 -12.37
N LYS A 319 -17.80 5.74 -13.18
CA LYS A 319 -18.80 6.15 -14.18
C LYS A 319 -19.98 6.86 -13.53
N THR A 320 -20.50 6.34 -12.42
CA THR A 320 -21.62 6.96 -11.68
C THR A 320 -21.27 8.37 -11.20
N TRP A 321 -20.11 8.51 -10.55
CA TRP A 321 -19.62 9.82 -10.10
C TRP A 321 -19.44 10.82 -11.25
N LEU A 322 -18.85 10.37 -12.37
CA LEU A 322 -18.72 11.18 -13.58
C LEU A 322 -20.09 11.59 -14.14
N SER A 323 -21.08 10.70 -14.10
CA SER A 323 -22.45 11.00 -14.52
C SER A 323 -23.10 12.08 -13.65
N HIS A 324 -23.03 11.94 -12.32
CA HIS A 324 -23.58 12.91 -11.37
C HIS A 324 -22.92 14.29 -11.49
N SER A 325 -21.61 14.31 -11.70
CA SER A 325 -20.85 15.55 -11.92
C SER A 325 -21.00 16.13 -13.33
N GLY A 326 -21.78 15.50 -14.21
CA GLY A 326 -22.03 15.95 -15.58
C GLY A 326 -20.81 15.81 -16.50
N ARG A 327 -19.84 14.98 -16.14
CA ARG A 327 -18.56 14.76 -16.83
C ARG A 327 -18.50 13.45 -17.63
N LEU A 328 -19.57 12.65 -17.60
CA LEU A 328 -19.72 11.45 -18.43
C LEU A 328 -20.48 11.78 -19.72
N LEU A 329 -19.81 11.61 -20.86
CA LEU A 329 -20.34 11.94 -22.19
C LEU A 329 -20.45 10.67 -23.05
N PRO A 330 -21.50 10.52 -23.88
CA PRO A 330 -21.53 9.46 -24.89
C PRO A 330 -20.38 9.65 -25.88
N ALA A 331 -19.61 8.60 -26.16
CA ALA A 331 -18.41 8.70 -26.99
C ALA A 331 -18.70 9.24 -28.40
N GLU A 332 -19.83 8.84 -28.99
CA GLU A 332 -20.30 9.29 -30.30
C GLU A 332 -20.56 10.80 -30.42
N LYS A 333 -20.65 11.51 -29.28
CA LYS A 333 -20.93 12.96 -29.25
C LYS A 333 -19.67 13.80 -29.13
N LEU A 334 -18.51 13.21 -28.86
CA LEU A 334 -17.27 13.95 -28.69
C LEU A 334 -16.61 14.25 -30.03
N ALA A 335 -16.26 15.52 -30.26
CA ALA A 335 -15.51 15.93 -31.45
C ALA A 335 -13.99 15.85 -31.23
N HIS A 336 -13.55 16.07 -29.97
CA HIS A 336 -12.14 16.21 -29.62
C HIS A 336 -11.79 15.50 -28.31
N TYR A 337 -10.77 14.66 -28.33
CA TYR A 337 -10.22 14.04 -27.13
C TYR A 337 -9.17 14.94 -26.49
N GLN A 338 -8.97 14.82 -25.17
CA GLN A 338 -7.90 15.51 -24.45
C GLN A 338 -7.14 14.52 -23.55
N PRO A 339 -5.86 14.78 -23.23
CA PRO A 339 -5.15 14.03 -22.22
C PRO A 339 -5.93 14.00 -20.89
N GLY A 340 -5.98 12.84 -20.25
CA GLY A 340 -6.74 12.64 -19.02
C GLY A 340 -8.20 12.29 -19.22
N ASP A 341 -8.70 12.13 -20.44
CA ASP A 341 -10.01 11.49 -20.66
C ASP A 341 -9.96 10.00 -20.31
N ILE A 342 -11.01 9.49 -19.67
CA ILE A 342 -11.21 8.06 -19.45
C ILE A 342 -12.17 7.52 -20.50
N PHE A 343 -11.75 6.55 -21.29
CA PHE A 343 -12.60 5.84 -22.24
C PHE A 343 -13.14 4.59 -21.58
N PHE A 344 -14.45 4.38 -21.66
CA PHE A 344 -15.12 3.18 -21.14
C PHE A 344 -15.62 2.33 -22.30
N PHE A 345 -15.13 1.09 -22.37
CA PHE A 345 -15.45 0.11 -23.40
C PHE A 345 -16.45 -0.88 -22.80
N GLY A 346 -17.71 -0.85 -23.27
CA GLY A 346 -18.82 -1.66 -22.74
C GLY A 346 -19.84 -0.93 -21.87
N ASP A 347 -21.06 -1.48 -21.81
CA ASP A 347 -22.26 -0.85 -21.22
C ASP A 347 -22.57 -1.23 -19.76
N GLY A 348 -21.81 -2.14 -19.14
CA GLY A 348 -22.09 -2.61 -17.78
C GLY A 348 -21.95 -4.13 -17.64
N PRO A 349 -22.17 -4.66 -16.43
CA PRO A 349 -21.57 -5.91 -15.95
C PRO A 349 -22.04 -7.12 -16.76
N ASP A 350 -21.13 -8.09 -16.90
CA ASP A 350 -21.34 -9.39 -17.53
C ASP A 350 -22.74 -9.98 -17.22
N PRO A 351 -23.59 -10.20 -18.25
CA PRO A 351 -24.89 -10.84 -18.07
C PRO A 351 -24.79 -12.31 -17.59
N ASP A 352 -23.61 -12.93 -17.65
CA ASP A 352 -23.37 -14.31 -17.21
C ASP A 352 -22.90 -14.44 -15.74
N GLY A 353 -22.64 -13.32 -15.03
CA GLY A 353 -22.46 -13.28 -13.57
C GLY A 353 -21.45 -14.30 -13.01
N GLY A 354 -20.38 -14.58 -13.75
CA GLY A 354 -19.59 -15.80 -13.59
C GLY A 354 -18.38 -15.74 -12.65
N ASP A 355 -17.84 -14.57 -12.36
CA ASP A 355 -16.59 -14.37 -11.59
C ASP A 355 -16.80 -13.84 -10.17
N GLY A 356 -17.94 -13.20 -9.90
CA GLY A 356 -18.35 -12.83 -8.55
C GLY A 356 -17.59 -11.63 -7.96
N ASP A 357 -16.98 -10.80 -8.79
CA ASP A 357 -16.25 -9.59 -8.39
C ASP A 357 -16.94 -8.26 -8.80
N GLY A 358 -18.05 -8.33 -9.54
CA GLY A 358 -19.05 -7.29 -9.72
C GLY A 358 -18.73 -6.18 -10.74
N ASP A 359 -17.48 -6.03 -11.17
CA ASP A 359 -17.07 -4.98 -12.13
C ASP A 359 -17.10 -5.47 -13.60
N GLY A 360 -17.87 -6.54 -13.87
CA GLY A 360 -17.76 -7.43 -15.03
C GLY A 360 -17.45 -6.72 -16.35
N ASP A 361 -16.41 -7.20 -17.05
CA ASP A 361 -15.96 -6.80 -18.40
C ASP A 361 -15.86 -5.30 -18.71
N ALA A 362 -16.03 -4.39 -17.73
CA ALA A 362 -16.00 -2.96 -17.95
C ALA A 362 -14.54 -2.51 -18.09
N HIS A 363 -14.03 -2.59 -19.32
CA HIS A 363 -12.69 -2.15 -19.64
C HIS A 363 -12.62 -0.62 -19.76
N ALA A 364 -11.50 -0.02 -19.35
CA ALA A 364 -11.29 1.42 -19.42
C ALA A 364 -9.82 1.77 -19.63
N ALA A 365 -9.57 2.87 -20.33
CA ALA A 365 -8.24 3.36 -20.64
C ALA A 365 -8.18 4.89 -20.58
N ILE A 366 -7.02 5.45 -20.24
CA ILE A 366 -6.84 6.89 -20.06
C ILE A 366 -6.09 7.46 -21.27
N VAL A 367 -6.56 8.56 -21.85
CA VAL A 367 -5.80 9.26 -22.89
C VAL A 367 -4.53 9.83 -22.29
N ARG A 368 -3.37 9.34 -22.76
CA ARG A 368 -2.06 9.83 -22.33
C ARG A 368 -1.69 11.14 -23.02
N ASN A 369 -1.74 11.11 -24.35
CA ASN A 369 -1.40 12.22 -25.22
C ASN A 369 -1.96 11.97 -26.62
N ILE A 370 -1.96 13.02 -27.42
CA ILE A 370 -2.38 12.98 -28.82
C ILE A 370 -1.20 13.47 -29.64
N SER A 371 -0.70 12.63 -30.54
CA SER A 371 0.44 12.98 -31.39
C SER A 371 0.07 14.05 -32.43
N GLU A 372 1.07 14.70 -33.01
CA GLU A 372 0.89 15.72 -34.05
C GLU A 372 0.09 15.25 -35.29
N ASN A 373 0.05 13.94 -35.54
CA ASN A 373 -0.73 13.34 -36.63
C ASN A 373 -2.12 12.83 -36.20
N GLY A 374 -2.57 13.19 -35.00
CA GLY A 374 -3.89 12.85 -34.47
C GLY A 374 -4.03 11.44 -33.93
N ARG A 375 -2.93 10.70 -33.72
CA ARG A 375 -3.01 9.38 -33.06
C ARG A 375 -3.14 9.59 -31.56
N VAL A 376 -4.13 8.91 -30.99
CA VAL A 376 -4.40 8.94 -29.56
C VAL A 376 -3.63 7.81 -28.90
N MET A 377 -2.75 8.16 -27.98
CA MET A 377 -2.05 7.19 -27.13
C MET A 377 -2.82 7.04 -25.82
N MET A 378 -3.03 5.79 -25.42
CA MET A 378 -3.84 5.39 -24.29
C MET A 378 -2.97 4.66 -23.27
N LEU A 379 -3.15 5.00 -22.00
CA LEU A 379 -2.67 4.24 -20.85
C LEU A 379 -3.72 3.19 -20.49
N GLU A 380 -3.28 1.96 -20.38
CA GLU A 380 -4.16 0.81 -20.16
C GLU A 380 -3.50 -0.18 -19.18
N ALA A 381 -4.32 -0.83 -18.37
CA ALA A 381 -3.98 -2.09 -17.72
C ALA A 381 -5.04 -3.10 -18.13
N ASP A 382 -4.66 -4.08 -18.96
CA ASP A 382 -5.55 -5.12 -19.45
C ASP A 382 -4.92 -6.51 -19.32
N ARG A 383 -5.76 -7.51 -19.12
CA ARG A 383 -5.33 -8.90 -18.95
C ARG A 383 -4.67 -9.48 -20.20
N GLN A 384 -5.10 -9.07 -21.39
CA GLN A 384 -4.59 -9.59 -22.66
C GLN A 384 -3.40 -8.78 -23.17
N ARG A 385 -3.46 -7.45 -23.06
CA ARG A 385 -2.45 -6.52 -23.60
C ARG A 385 -1.37 -6.15 -22.59
N GLY A 386 -1.60 -6.37 -21.30
CA GLY A 386 -0.69 -6.00 -20.22
C GLY A 386 -0.91 -4.56 -19.74
N VAL A 387 0.10 -4.01 -19.08
CA VAL A 387 0.07 -2.63 -18.58
C VAL A 387 1.00 -1.78 -19.43
N GLY A 388 0.52 -0.64 -19.95
CA GLY A 388 1.37 0.22 -20.76
C GLY A 388 0.65 1.18 -21.68
N LEU A 389 1.40 1.61 -22.70
CA LEU A 389 0.94 2.54 -23.72
C LEU A 389 0.47 1.78 -24.97
N HIS A 390 -0.77 2.03 -25.39
CA HIS A 390 -1.36 1.46 -26.60
C HIS A 390 -1.95 2.57 -27.47
N THR A 391 -2.16 2.31 -28.76
CA THR A 391 -2.92 3.24 -29.59
C THR A 391 -4.42 2.99 -29.39
N LEU A 392 -5.25 4.02 -29.50
CA LEU A 392 -6.70 3.85 -29.46
C LEU A 392 -7.19 2.81 -30.50
N ASP A 393 -6.62 2.81 -31.70
CA ASP A 393 -6.93 1.83 -32.75
C ASP A 393 -6.61 0.37 -32.35
N ASP A 394 -5.58 0.16 -31.53
CA ASP A 394 -5.22 -1.18 -31.05
C ASP A 394 -6.20 -1.65 -29.97
N ILE A 395 -6.65 -0.75 -29.08
CA ILE A 395 -7.66 -1.04 -28.06
C ILE A 395 -9.01 -1.32 -28.72
N ILE A 396 -9.45 -0.48 -29.67
CA ILE A 396 -10.73 -0.68 -30.39
C ILE A 396 -10.76 -2.02 -31.13
N ARG A 397 -9.62 -2.47 -31.66
CA ARG A 397 -9.53 -3.79 -32.30
C ARG A 397 -9.76 -4.97 -31.34
N GLY A 398 -9.50 -4.78 -30.05
CA GLY A 398 -9.73 -5.79 -29.00
C GLY A 398 -11.11 -5.67 -28.34
N GLU A 399 -11.47 -4.46 -27.93
CA GLU A 399 -12.63 -4.18 -27.06
C GLU A 399 -13.87 -3.67 -27.80
N GLY A 400 -13.70 -3.22 -29.05
CA GLY A 400 -14.73 -2.47 -29.77
C GLY A 400 -14.68 -0.96 -29.48
N GLU A 401 -15.68 -0.23 -29.97
CA GLU A 401 -15.74 1.22 -29.81
C GLU A 401 -16.06 1.60 -28.34
N PRO A 402 -15.46 2.68 -27.81
CA PRO A 402 -15.84 3.19 -26.50
C PRO A 402 -17.31 3.63 -26.52
N VAL A 403 -18.01 3.41 -25.41
CA VAL A 403 -19.42 3.82 -25.28
C VAL A 403 -19.53 5.17 -24.58
N PHE A 404 -18.69 5.39 -23.57
CA PHE A 404 -18.66 6.63 -22.80
C PHE A 404 -17.24 7.17 -22.67
N ILE A 405 -17.14 8.48 -22.50
CA ILE A 405 -15.91 9.21 -22.21
C ILE A 405 -16.13 10.04 -20.95
N GLY A 406 -15.26 9.87 -19.97
CA GLY A 406 -15.21 10.66 -18.74
C GLY A 406 -14.19 11.79 -18.84
N ARG A 407 -14.61 13.04 -18.67
CA ARG A 407 -13.73 14.21 -18.58
C ARG A 407 -13.23 14.39 -17.15
N MET A 408 -11.96 14.10 -16.88
CA MET A 408 -11.41 14.16 -15.52
C MET A 408 -10.59 15.40 -15.23
N LEU A 409 -9.54 15.66 -16.03
CA LEU A 409 -8.58 16.72 -15.75
C LEU A 409 -9.07 18.08 -16.27
N PHE A 410 -8.80 19.11 -15.49
CA PHE A 410 -9.01 20.50 -15.86
C PHE A 410 -7.81 21.04 -16.66
N PRO A 411 -8.00 21.99 -17.62
CA PRO A 411 -9.27 22.53 -18.10
C PRO A 411 -10.07 21.53 -18.92
N ILE A 412 -11.37 21.42 -18.65
CA ILE A 412 -12.29 20.73 -19.55
C ILE A 412 -12.63 21.70 -20.67
N THR A 413 -12.23 21.40 -21.91
CA THR A 413 -12.47 22.29 -23.04
C THR A 413 -13.97 22.49 -23.28
N ASN A 414 -14.41 23.75 -23.33
CA ASN A 414 -15.83 24.15 -23.46
C ASN A 414 -16.47 23.80 -24.83
N GLU A 415 -15.76 23.17 -25.76
CA GLU A 415 -16.32 22.85 -27.07
C GLU A 415 -17.32 21.67 -27.02
N ASP A 416 -17.41 20.96 -25.89
CA ASP A 416 -18.14 19.69 -25.77
C ASP A 416 -19.33 19.69 -24.78
N PHE A 417 -19.71 20.84 -24.20
CA PHE A 417 -20.89 20.98 -23.30
C PHE A 417 -22.03 21.81 -23.87
#